data_AF-U3UAQ7-F1
#
_entry.id   AF-U3UAQ7-F1
#
_cell.length_a   1.000
_cell.length_b   1.000
_cell.length_c   1.000
_cell.angle_alpha   90.00
_cell.angle_beta   90.00
_cell.angle_gamma   90.00
#
_symmetry.space_group_name_H-M   'P 1'
#
loop_
_entity.id
_entity.type
_entity.pdbx_description
1 polymer ?
#
loop_
_entity_poly.entity_id
_entity_poly.type
_entity_poly.pdbx_seq_one_letter_code
_entity_poly.pdbx_strand_id
1 'polypeptide(L)'
;MSMPSAIALGMDIGAEEMVSAHVHAIETDIGMAVKNLVSNAVRYTPDGGTIDLRMRRDGGRVWIEIIDTGPSIDEALLPRVFDRFFRANPDVEGSGFGFPS
;
A
#
# COMPACT_ATOMS: atom_id res chain seq x y z
N MET A 1 -4.69 4.33 11.60
CA MET A 1 -3.35 3.98 12.11
C MET A 1 -2.39 5.02 11.56
N SER A 2 -1.77 5.81 12.42
CA SER A 2 -0.87 6.89 12.03
C SER A 2 0.54 6.33 11.79
N MET A 3 1.36 7.02 10.98
CA MET A 3 2.79 6.77 10.71
C MET A 3 3.69 6.44 11.94
N PRO A 4 3.39 6.84 13.20
CA PRO A 4 4.21 6.49 14.36
C PRO A 4 4.39 4.99 14.62
N SER A 5 3.53 4.10 14.10
CA SER A 5 3.67 2.66 14.35
C SER A 5 4.84 2.01 13.60
N ALA A 6 5.23 2.52 12.44
CA ALA A 6 6.31 1.92 11.65
C ALA A 6 7.69 2.13 12.28
N ILE A 7 7.95 3.33 12.81
CA ILE A 7 9.19 3.65 13.54
C ILE A 7 9.35 2.76 14.78
N ALA A 8 8.24 2.40 15.43
CA ALA A 8 8.25 1.53 16.61
C ALA A 8 8.57 0.06 16.30
N LEU A 9 8.38 -0.38 15.05
CA LEU A 9 8.63 -1.76 14.59
C LEU A 9 9.99 -1.91 13.90
N GLY A 10 10.83 -0.88 13.93
CA GLY A 10 12.13 -0.88 13.26
C GLY A 10 12.05 -1.02 11.74
N MET A 11 10.87 -0.74 11.16
CA MET A 11 10.71 -0.76 9.70
C MET A 11 11.44 0.42 9.07
N ASP A 12 12.10 0.15 7.95
CA ASP A 12 12.63 1.18 7.07
C ASP A 12 11.54 1.65 6.11
N ILE A 13 11.25 2.95 6.10
CA ILE A 13 10.27 3.54 5.20
C ILE A 13 10.95 4.60 4.35
N GLY A 14 11.05 4.29 3.06
CA GLY A 14 11.71 5.11 2.05
C GLY A 14 10.76 5.75 1.06
N ALA A 15 11.25 6.81 0.43
CA ALA A 15 10.65 7.42 -0.75
C ALA A 15 11.76 7.64 -1.78
N GLU A 16 11.70 6.91 -2.89
CA GLU A 16 12.67 6.97 -3.98
C GLU A 16 11.98 7.44 -5.26
N GLU A 17 12.73 8.12 -6.13
CA GLU A 17 12.23 8.54 -7.45
C GLU A 17 10.83 9.16 -7.41
N MET A 18 10.74 10.39 -6.88
CA MET A 18 9.48 11.12 -6.73
C MET A 18 9.37 12.20 -7.81
N VAL A 19 8.67 11.89 -8.90
CA VAL A 19 8.41 12.89 -9.95
C VAL A 19 7.16 13.70 -9.63
N SER A 20 7.22 15.03 -9.69
CA SER A 20 6.01 15.83 -9.62
C SER A 20 5.10 15.55 -10.82
N ALA A 21 3.80 15.36 -10.62
CA ALA A 21 2.83 15.13 -11.70
C ALA A 21 1.45 15.73 -11.40
N HIS A 22 0.72 16.06 -12.46
CA HIS A 22 -0.69 16.47 -12.38
C HIS A 22 -1.52 15.45 -13.15
N VAL A 23 -2.63 15.02 -12.56
CA VAL A 23 -3.58 14.07 -13.15
C VAL A 23 -4.99 14.59 -12.97
N HIS A 24 -5.86 14.30 -13.93
CA HIS A 24 -7.29 14.55 -13.76
C HIS A 24 -7.90 13.39 -12.97
N ALA A 25 -8.24 13.63 -11.72
CA ALA A 25 -8.82 12.64 -10.81
C ALA A 25 -9.63 13.32 -9.70
N ILE A 26 -10.40 12.53 -8.96
CA ILE A 26 -10.98 12.95 -7.68
C ILE A 26 -9.86 12.81 -6.63
N GLU A 27 -9.42 13.94 -6.08
CA GLU A 27 -8.28 14.00 -5.15
C GLU A 27 -8.44 13.04 -3.95
N THR A 28 -9.66 12.96 -3.40
CA THR A 28 -9.96 12.09 -2.26
C THR A 28 -9.76 10.62 -2.59
N ASP A 29 -10.09 10.19 -3.81
CA ASP A 29 -10.03 8.79 -4.21
C ASP A 29 -8.58 8.35 -4.36
N ILE A 30 -7.74 9.21 -4.94
CA ILE A 30 -6.29 8.96 -5.02
C ILE A 30 -5.69 8.90 -3.61
N GLY A 31 -6.03 9.85 -2.74
CA GLY A 31 -5.54 9.86 -1.36
C GLY A 31 -5.96 8.61 -0.58
N MET A 32 -7.20 8.14 -0.75
CA MET A 32 -7.69 6.90 -0.14
C MET A 32 -6.97 5.67 -0.68
N ALA A 33 -6.80 5.56 -2.00
CA ALA A 33 -6.12 4.43 -2.62
C ALA A 33 -4.68 4.29 -2.10
N VAL A 34 -3.91 5.38 -2.12
CA VAL A 34 -2.53 5.39 -1.62
C VAL A 34 -2.49 5.03 -0.13
N LYS A 35 -3.36 5.63 0.68
CA LYS A 35 -3.44 5.34 2.12
C LYS A 35 -3.75 3.87 2.39
N ASN A 36 -4.64 3.26 1.61
CA ASN A 36 -4.99 1.85 1.77
C ASN A 36 -3.82 0.94 1.42
N LEU A 37 -3.09 1.23 0.33
CA LEU A 37 -1.91 0.45 -0.05
C LEU A 37 -0.79 0.57 0.97
N VAL A 38 -0.48 1.78 1.44
CA VAL A 38 0.52 2.00 2.51
C VAL A 38 0.10 1.31 3.81
N SER A 39 -1.19 1.39 4.17
CA SER A 39 -1.68 0.72 5.37
C SER A 39 -1.61 -0.81 5.26
N ASN A 40 -1.75 -1.37 4.05
CA ASN A 40 -1.57 -2.80 3.82
C ASN A 40 -0.09 -3.17 3.94
N ALA A 41 0.81 -2.42 3.31
CA ALA A 41 2.25 -2.65 3.41
C ALA A 41 2.71 -2.65 4.88
N VAL A 42 2.36 -1.62 5.66
CA VAL A 42 2.70 -1.52 7.10
C VAL A 42 2.14 -2.69 7.92
N ARG A 43 0.98 -3.21 7.54
CA ARG A 43 0.32 -4.29 8.26
C ARG A 43 0.95 -5.66 7.97
N TYR A 44 1.33 -5.91 6.72
CA TYR A 44 1.78 -7.23 6.27
C TYR A 44 3.30 -7.36 6.22
N THR A 45 4.05 -6.26 6.27
CA THR A 45 5.51 -6.28 6.39
C THR A 45 5.91 -6.67 7.80
N PRO A 46 6.72 -7.73 7.99
CA PRO A 46 7.27 -8.09 9.29
C PRO A 46 8.18 -7.01 9.87
N ASP A 47 8.39 -7.04 11.18
CA ASP A 47 9.35 -6.17 11.88
C ASP A 47 10.74 -6.22 11.24
N GLY A 48 11.38 -5.06 11.09
CA GLY A 48 12.66 -4.91 10.39
C GLY A 48 12.60 -5.04 8.87
N GLY A 49 11.41 -5.16 8.27
CA GLY A 49 11.22 -5.09 6.82
C GLY A 49 11.25 -3.66 6.27
N THR A 50 11.17 -3.57 4.95
CA THR A 50 11.27 -2.30 4.20
C THR A 50 9.98 -2.03 3.44
N ILE A 51 9.58 -0.76 3.40
CA ILE A 51 8.50 -0.25 2.55
C ILE A 51 9.03 0.94 1.76
N ASP A 52 9.08 0.82 0.44
CA ASP A 52 9.51 1.86 -0.49
C ASP A 52 8.35 2.40 -1.29
N LEU A 53 8.24 3.73 -1.32
CA LEU A 53 7.30 4.43 -2.19
C LEU A 53 8.04 4.99 -3.40
N ARG A 54 7.51 4.76 -4.60
CA ARG A 54 8.01 5.32 -5.85
C ARG A 54 6.91 6.01 -6.64
N MET A 55 7.25 7.11 -7.29
CA MET A 55 6.33 7.78 -8.21
C MET A 55 7.04 8.13 -9.51
N ARG A 56 6.69 7.42 -10.58
CA ARG A 56 7.30 7.60 -11.91
C ARG A 56 6.29 8.00 -12.95
N ARG A 57 6.76 8.70 -13.98
CA ARG A 57 6.00 9.00 -15.19
C ARG A 57 6.46 8.04 -16.28
N ASP A 58 5.50 7.43 -16.94
CA ASP A 58 5.76 6.56 -18.09
C ASP A 58 4.71 6.86 -19.17
N GLY A 59 5.19 7.44 -20.28
CA GLY A 59 4.35 8.02 -21.31
C GLY A 59 3.36 9.05 -20.75
N GLY A 60 2.06 8.84 -21.03
CA GLY A 60 0.97 9.70 -20.55
C GLY A 60 0.38 9.30 -19.20
N ARG A 61 1.06 8.44 -18.43
CA ARG A 61 0.57 7.91 -17.15
C ARG A 61 1.52 8.22 -16.01
N VAL A 62 0.95 8.27 -14.81
CA VAL A 62 1.69 8.34 -13.55
C VAL A 62 1.50 7.00 -12.85
N TRP A 63 2.61 6.43 -12.40
CA TRP A 63 2.65 5.23 -11.59
C TRP A 63 2.99 5.62 -10.17
N ILE A 64 2.22 5.08 -9.22
CA ILE A 64 2.53 5.14 -7.79
C ILE A 64 2.73 3.69 -7.35
N GLU A 65 3.91 3.37 -6.88
CA GLU A 65 4.32 2.04 -6.49
C GLU A 65 4.59 2.04 -4.98
N ILE A 66 3.98 1.10 -4.26
CA ILE A 66 4.26 0.81 -2.85
C ILE A 66 4.84 -0.59 -2.85
N ILE A 67 6.13 -0.70 -2.52
CA ILE A 67 6.89 -1.94 -2.60
C ILE A 67 7.24 -2.31 -1.17
N ASP A 68 6.89 -3.52 -0.75
CA ASP A 68 7.20 -4.00 0.59
C ASP A 68 7.89 -5.36 0.58
N THR A 69 8.59 -5.67 1.68
CA THR A 69 9.27 -6.96 1.86
C THR A 69 8.40 -7.96 2.64
N GLY A 70 7.09 -7.76 2.67
CA GLY A 70 6.12 -8.67 3.25
C GLY A 70 5.93 -9.95 2.42
N PRO A 71 5.11 -10.89 2.94
CA PRO A 71 4.82 -12.14 2.25
C PRO A 71 4.06 -11.89 0.95
N SER A 72 4.45 -12.60 -0.12
CA SER A 72 3.72 -12.55 -1.39
C SER A 72 2.30 -13.09 -1.24
N ILE A 73 1.38 -12.52 -2.01
CA ILE A 73 0.01 -13.02 -2.13
C ILE A 73 0.05 -14.24 -3.07
N ASP A 74 -0.58 -15.34 -2.66
CA ASP A 74 -0.77 -16.51 -3.54
C ASP A 74 -1.45 -16.08 -4.85
N GLU A 75 -0.91 -16.50 -5.99
CA GLU A 75 -1.43 -16.15 -7.31
C GLU A 75 -2.91 -16.52 -7.48
N ALA A 76 -3.36 -17.61 -6.87
CA ALA A 76 -4.76 -18.02 -6.88
C ALA A 76 -5.68 -17.05 -6.15
N LEU A 77 -5.14 -16.21 -5.27
CA LEU A 77 -5.84 -15.20 -4.48
C LEU A 77 -5.85 -13.82 -5.15
N LEU A 78 -4.93 -13.54 -6.08
CA LEU A 78 -4.84 -12.25 -6.78
C LEU A 78 -6.16 -11.77 -7.41
N PRO A 79 -6.99 -12.62 -8.03
CA PRO A 79 -8.28 -12.17 -8.58
C PRO A 79 -9.26 -11.66 -7.52
N ARG A 80 -9.05 -12.04 -6.25
CA ARG A 80 -9.97 -11.80 -5.14
C ARG A 80 -9.48 -10.71 -4.18
N VAL A 81 -8.27 -10.17 -4.35
CA VAL A 81 -7.71 -9.16 -3.43
C VAL A 81 -8.52 -7.87 -3.37
N PHE A 82 -9.33 -7.60 -4.39
CA PHE A 82 -10.25 -6.48 -4.46
C PHE A 82 -11.69 -6.82 -4.03
N ASP A 83 -11.98 -8.10 -3.73
CA ASP A 83 -13.28 -8.50 -3.22
C ASP A 83 -13.53 -7.88 -1.85
N ARG A 84 -14.76 -7.42 -1.63
CA ARG A 84 -15.17 -6.92 -0.34
C ARG A 84 -15.01 -8.01 0.73
N PHE A 85 -14.39 -7.66 1.85
CA PHE A 85 -14.11 -8.55 3.00
C PHE A 85 -13.07 -9.66 2.77
N PHE A 86 -12.38 -9.67 1.63
CA PHE A 86 -11.30 -10.64 1.39
C PHE A 86 -10.10 -10.35 2.30
N ARG A 87 -9.53 -11.41 2.89
CA ARG A 87 -8.29 -11.40 3.67
C ARG A 87 -7.45 -12.61 3.28
N ALA A 88 -6.23 -12.38 2.80
CA ALA A 88 -5.32 -13.45 2.42
C ALA A 88 -4.75 -14.20 3.63
N ASN A 89 -4.64 -13.54 4.79
CA ASN A 89 -4.22 -14.16 6.05
C ASN A 89 -5.19 -13.78 7.19
N PRO A 90 -5.94 -14.73 7.78
CA PRO A 90 -6.85 -14.47 8.90
C PRO A 90 -6.16 -13.98 10.17
N ASP A 91 -4.88 -14.34 10.37
CA ASP A 91 -4.16 -14.17 11.63
C ASP A 91 -3.56 -12.76 11.82
N VAL A 92 -3.70 -11.88 10.82
CA VAL A 92 -3.20 -10.49 10.88
C VAL A 92 -4.32 -9.57 11.38
N GLU A 93 -4.33 -9.29 12.68
CA GLU A 93 -5.30 -8.41 13.32
C GLU A 93 -5.20 -6.96 12.82
N GLY A 94 -6.37 -6.35 12.58
CA GLY A 94 -6.50 -4.90 12.45
C GLY A 94 -7.78 -4.50 11.74
N SER A 95 -8.41 -3.42 12.19
CA SER A 95 -9.70 -2.93 11.69
C SER A 95 -9.70 -2.77 10.17
N GLY A 96 -10.56 -3.52 9.50
CA GLY A 96 -10.70 -3.50 8.04
C GLY A 96 -11.49 -2.29 7.61
N PHE A 97 -10.84 -1.34 6.93
CA PHE A 97 -11.53 -0.38 6.09
C PHE A 97 -11.51 -0.95 4.67
N GLY A 98 -12.63 -1.54 4.27
CA GLY A 98 -12.84 -1.97 2.89
C GLY A 98 -12.72 -0.78 1.94
N PHE A 99 -12.13 -1.00 0.77
CA PHE A 99 -12.11 -0.01 -0.31
C PHE A 99 -13.54 0.47 -0.61
N PRO A 100 -13.82 1.80 -0.58
CA PRO A 100 -15.08 2.31 -1.09
C PRO A 100 -15.06 2.21 -2.61
N SER A 101 -16.13 1.61 -3.14
CA SER A 101 -16.60 1.77 -4.52
C SER A 101 -17.10 3.19 -4.78
#